data_AF-A0A2Z6PAT4-F1
#
_entry.id   AF-A0A2Z6PAT4-F1
#
_cell.length_a   1.000
_cell.length_b   1.000
_cell.length_c   1.000
_cell.angle_alpha   90.00
_cell.angle_beta   90.00
_cell.angle_gamma   90.00
#
_symmetry.space_group_name_H-M   'P 1'
#
loop_
_entity.id
_entity.type
_entity.pdbx_description
1 polymer ?
#
loop_
_entity_poly.entity_id
_entity_poly.type
_entity_poly.pdbx_seq_one_letter_code
_entity_poly.pdbx_strand_id
1 'polypeptide(L)'
;MLILQPERIKPGEQGYNYKSDIWSLGLMLLKCATGNFPYTPPDNSEGWGTLFELIEAIVEKPSPSAPSDEYSPEFCSFISACLQKNPRDRPSTRNLLRHPFVNMYDDLEVDLSAYFSNAGSPLATI
;
A
#
# COMPACT_ATOMS: atom_id res chain seq x y z
N MET A 1 -3.29 -13.37 -2.11
CA MET A 1 -3.48 -12.23 -1.20
C MET A 1 -4.43 -11.26 -1.89
N LEU A 2 -5.73 -11.33 -1.59
CA LEU A 2 -6.75 -10.50 -2.23
C LEU A 2 -6.83 -9.18 -1.46
N ILE A 3 -6.45 -8.07 -2.09
CA ILE A 3 -6.61 -6.75 -1.48
C ILE A 3 -7.95 -6.18 -1.93
N LEU A 4 -8.84 -6.02 -0.96
CA LEU A 4 -10.19 -5.48 -1.10
C LEU A 4 -10.06 -3.97 -1.26
N GLN A 5 -10.52 -3.45 -2.39
CA GLN A 5 -10.53 -2.00 -2.66
C GLN A 5 -11.92 -1.43 -2.35
N PRO A 6 -12.00 -0.21 -1.81
CA PRO A 6 -13.26 0.40 -1.37
C PRO A 6 -14.32 0.50 -2.48
N GLU A 7 -13.91 0.69 -3.74
CA GLU A 7 -14.81 0.77 -4.89
C GLU A 7 -15.45 -0.57 -5.28
N ARG A 8 -14.83 -1.72 -4.95
CA ARG A 8 -15.39 -3.06 -5.27
C ARG A 8 -16.65 -3.40 -4.47
N ILE A 9 -16.96 -2.61 -3.46
CA ILE A 9 -18.06 -2.87 -2.51
C ILE A 9 -19.29 -2.01 -2.81
N LYS A 10 -19.14 -0.90 -3.55
CA LYS A 10 -20.25 0.01 -3.89
C LYS A 10 -20.88 -0.38 -5.24
N PRO A 11 -22.13 -0.87 -5.28
CA PRO A 11 -22.80 -1.19 -6.53
C PRO A 11 -23.15 0.11 -7.27
N GLY A 12 -22.54 0.35 -8.45
CA GLY A 12 -22.93 1.47 -9.33
C GLY A 12 -21.77 2.24 -9.97
N GLU A 13 -20.54 2.13 -9.45
CA GLU A 13 -19.36 2.71 -10.10
C GLU A 13 -18.76 1.69 -11.06
N GLN A 14 -18.95 1.94 -12.35
CA GLN A 14 -18.58 1.02 -13.41
C GLN A 14 -17.09 0.67 -13.43
N GLY A 15 -16.82 -0.63 -13.45
CA GLY A 15 -15.71 -1.22 -14.18
C GLY A 15 -14.42 -1.39 -13.38
N TYR A 16 -13.95 -2.64 -13.33
CA TYR A 16 -12.57 -2.96 -13.03
C TYR A 16 -11.63 -2.02 -13.82
N ASN A 17 -10.86 -1.22 -13.10
CA ASN A 17 -9.90 -0.30 -13.69
C ASN A 17 -8.58 -0.49 -12.94
N TYR A 18 -7.46 -0.56 -13.64
CA TYR A 18 -6.09 -0.79 -13.11
C TYR A 18 -5.72 0.09 -11.89
N LYS A 19 -6.49 1.15 -11.63
CA LYS A 19 -6.50 1.95 -10.39
C LYS A 19 -6.70 1.12 -9.13
N SER A 20 -7.40 0.00 -9.24
CA SER A 20 -7.52 -1.03 -8.22
C SER A 20 -6.14 -1.49 -7.75
N ASP A 21 -5.27 -1.82 -8.70
CA ASP A 21 -3.95 -2.38 -8.42
C ASP A 21 -3.01 -1.34 -7.80
N ILE A 22 -3.21 -0.06 -8.12
CA ILE A 22 -2.51 1.07 -7.49
C ILE A 22 -2.82 1.15 -5.98
N TRP A 23 -4.08 0.98 -5.60
CA TRP A 23 -4.46 0.95 -4.17
C TRP A 23 -3.81 -0.24 -3.46
N SER A 24 -3.87 -1.42 -4.09
CA SER A 24 -3.25 -2.63 -3.55
C SER A 24 -1.74 -2.50 -3.38
N LEU A 25 -1.08 -1.86 -4.34
CA LEU A 25 0.35 -1.54 -4.28
C LEU A 25 0.66 -0.60 -3.11
N GLY A 26 -0.12 0.47 -2.93
CA GLY A 26 0.07 1.42 -1.84
C GLY A 26 -0.03 0.75 -0.46
N LEU A 27 -1.03 -0.13 -0.27
CA LEU A 27 -1.17 -0.87 1.00
C LEU A 27 -0.01 -1.84 1.23
N MET A 28 0.47 -2.49 0.17
CA MET A 28 1.60 -3.41 0.29
C MET A 28 2.89 -2.67 0.63
N LEU A 29 3.18 -1.57 -0.06
CA LEU A 29 4.37 -0.75 0.22
C LEU A 29 4.34 -0.21 1.64
N LEU A 30 3.19 0.29 2.10
CA LEU A 30 3.04 0.77 3.47
C LEU A 30 3.27 -0.36 4.48
N LYS A 31 2.71 -1.55 4.25
CA LYS A 31 2.95 -2.73 5.10
C LYS A 31 4.41 -3.15 5.11
N CYS A 32 5.08 -3.17 3.95
CA CYS A 32 6.50 -3.51 3.86
C CYS A 32 7.37 -2.50 4.62
N ALA A 33 6.99 -1.21 4.58
CA ALA A 33 7.72 -0.15 5.25
C ALA A 33 7.54 -0.18 6.78
N THR A 34 6.31 -0.38 7.27
CA THR A 34 5.97 -0.32 8.71
C THR A 34 6.00 -1.68 9.42
N GLY A 35 6.11 -2.77 8.66
CA GLY A 35 5.97 -4.14 9.14
C GLY A 35 4.53 -4.55 9.50
N ASN A 36 3.59 -3.62 9.55
CA ASN A 36 2.24 -3.83 10.05
C ASN A 36 1.19 -3.48 9.00
N PHE A 37 0.07 -4.22 8.97
CA PHE A 37 -1.04 -3.85 8.10
C PHE A 37 -1.74 -2.60 8.66
N PRO A 38 -2.03 -1.57 7.84
CA PRO A 38 -2.46 -0.26 8.35
C PRO A 38 -3.88 -0.23 8.94
N TYR A 39 -4.66 -1.30 8.78
CA TYR A 39 -5.98 -1.42 9.39
C TYR A 39 -5.94 -2.44 10.53
N THR A 40 -6.32 -2.00 11.73
CA THR A 40 -6.48 -2.86 12.90
C THR A 40 -7.96 -3.21 13.16
N PRO A 41 -8.24 -4.40 13.70
CA PRO A 41 -9.57 -4.78 14.18
C PRO A 41 -10.09 -3.80 15.25
N PRO A 42 -11.42 -3.67 15.43
CA PRO A 42 -12.01 -2.71 16.38
C PRO A 42 -11.61 -2.95 17.84
N ASP A 43 -11.32 -4.19 18.21
CA ASP A 43 -10.97 -4.65 19.55
C ASP A 43 -9.45 -4.81 19.76
N ASN A 44 -8.63 -4.44 18.77
CA ASN A 44 -7.18 -4.70 18.75
C ASN A 44 -6.82 -6.18 18.96
N SER A 45 -7.71 -7.11 18.60
CA SER A 45 -7.41 -8.54 18.61
C SER A 45 -6.39 -8.91 17.52
N GLU A 46 -5.79 -10.11 17.64
CA GLU A 46 -4.76 -10.58 16.71
C GLU A 46 -5.26 -10.88 15.28
N GLY A 47 -6.55 -10.74 15.01
CA GLY A 47 -7.12 -11.00 13.70
C GLY A 47 -8.49 -10.37 13.48
N TRP A 48 -8.87 -10.26 12.22
CA TRP A 48 -10.23 -9.84 11.86
C TRP A 48 -11.20 -10.99 12.13
N GLY A 49 -12.29 -10.72 12.84
CA GLY A 49 -13.33 -11.72 13.12
C GLY A 49 -14.01 -12.18 11.83
N THR A 50 -14.20 -11.26 10.89
CA THR A 50 -14.72 -11.55 9.55
C THR A 50 -14.07 -10.71 8.45
N LEU A 51 -14.12 -11.19 7.20
CA LEU A 51 -13.72 -10.40 6.02
C LEU A 51 -14.56 -9.12 5.89
N PHE A 52 -15.82 -9.16 6.33
CA PHE A 52 -16.74 -8.04 6.25
C PHE A 52 -16.33 -6.87 7.16
N GLU A 53 -15.85 -7.14 8.38
CA GLU A 53 -15.30 -6.11 9.27
C GLU A 53 -14.08 -5.40 8.66
N LEU A 54 -13.20 -6.14 7.99
CA LEU A 54 -12.06 -5.55 7.30
C LEU A 54 -12.52 -4.65 6.15
N ILE A 55 -13.51 -5.11 5.38
CA ILE A 55 -14.12 -4.33 4.30
C ILE A 55 -14.71 -3.03 4.84
N GLU A 56 -15.49 -3.11 5.92
CA GLU A 56 -16.09 -1.96 6.59
C GLU A 56 -15.02 -0.99 7.06
N ALA A 57 -13.94 -1.48 7.69
CA ALA A 57 -12.84 -0.63 8.12
C ALA A 57 -12.16 0.10 6.95
N ILE A 58 -11.96 -0.57 5.81
CA ILE A 58 -11.39 0.05 4.60
C ILE A 58 -12.30 1.16 4.05
N VAL A 59 -13.62 0.94 4.07
CA VAL A 59 -14.62 1.88 3.54
C VAL A 59 -14.85 3.06 4.48
N GLU A 60 -14.89 2.84 5.79
CA GLU A 60 -15.28 3.83 6.79
C GLU A 60 -14.08 4.59 7.37
N LYS A 61 -12.99 3.91 7.77
CA LYS A 61 -11.83 4.58 8.39
C LYS A 61 -11.08 5.46 7.38
N PRO A 62 -10.44 6.57 7.80
CA PRO A 62 -9.62 7.40 6.92
C PRO A 62 -8.58 6.59 6.15
N SER A 63 -8.18 7.09 4.98
CA SER A 63 -7.14 6.40 4.21
C SER A 63 -5.81 6.41 4.98
N PRO A 64 -5.08 5.29 5.05
CA PRO A 64 -3.85 5.25 5.81
C PRO A 64 -2.76 6.06 5.11
N SER A 65 -1.84 6.57 5.92
CA SER A 65 -0.73 7.43 5.48
C SER A 65 0.55 6.95 6.16
N ALA A 66 1.69 7.13 5.50
CA ALA A 66 2.99 6.85 6.12
C ALA A 66 3.32 7.91 7.19
N PRO A 67 3.83 7.52 8.37
CA PRO A 67 4.30 8.44 9.41
C PRO A 67 5.37 9.41 8.87
N SER A 68 5.07 10.70 8.85
CA SER A 68 5.95 11.72 8.25
C SER A 68 7.23 11.98 9.06
N ASP A 69 7.26 11.52 10.30
CA ASP A 69 8.40 11.57 11.21
C ASP A 69 9.39 10.42 11.01
N GLU A 70 8.96 9.31 10.40
CA GLU A 70 9.79 8.12 10.15
C GLU A 70 10.21 7.96 8.69
N TYR A 71 9.42 8.48 7.74
CA TYR A 71 9.62 8.26 6.31
C TYR A 71 9.84 9.55 5.52
N SER A 72 10.47 9.43 4.36
CA SER A 72 10.76 10.59 3.51
C SER A 72 9.47 11.25 2.98
N PRO A 73 9.48 12.58 2.74
CA PRO A 73 8.33 13.28 2.16
C PRO A 73 7.87 12.69 0.83
N GLU A 74 8.80 12.20 0.01
CA GLU A 74 8.52 11.56 -1.28
C GLU A 74 7.76 10.25 -1.09
N PHE A 75 8.17 9.42 -0.12
CA PHE A 75 7.46 8.18 0.21
C PHE A 75 6.06 8.47 0.74
N CYS A 76 5.93 9.38 1.72
CA CYS A 76 4.63 9.79 2.25
C CYS A 76 3.70 10.29 1.13
N SER A 77 4.19 11.16 0.25
CA SER A 77 3.45 11.65 -0.91
C SER A 77 3.02 10.53 -1.86
N PHE A 78 3.92 9.57 -2.14
CA PHE A 78 3.60 8.44 -3.02
C PHE A 78 2.52 7.54 -2.43
N ILE A 79 2.60 7.21 -1.15
CA ILE A 79 1.59 6.42 -0.43
C ILE A 79 0.25 7.14 -0.43
N SER A 80 0.22 8.43 -0.11
CA SER A 80 -1.01 9.23 -0.15
C SER A 80 -1.61 9.28 -1.57
N ALA A 81 -0.80 9.35 -2.62
CA ALA A 81 -1.28 9.32 -4.00
C ALA A 81 -1.89 7.96 -4.38
N CYS A 82 -1.30 6.85 -3.92
CA CYS A 82 -1.79 5.50 -4.20
C CYS A 82 -3.09 5.20 -3.43
N LEU A 83 -3.18 5.68 -2.20
CA LEU A 83 -4.27 5.40 -1.26
C LEU A 83 -5.37 6.46 -1.29
N GLN A 84 -5.76 6.93 -2.47
CA GLN A 84 -6.98 7.75 -2.59
C GLN A 84 -8.22 6.84 -2.63
N LYS A 85 -9.17 7.05 -1.73
CA LYS A 85 -10.39 6.20 -1.66
C LYS A 85 -11.17 6.24 -2.97
N ASN A 86 -11.36 7.44 -3.52
CA ASN A 86 -11.99 7.60 -4.81
C ASN A 86 -11.00 7.22 -5.94
N PRO A 87 -11.32 6.23 -6.79
CA PRO A 87 -10.44 5.79 -7.87
C PRO A 87 -10.11 6.89 -8.89
N ARG A 88 -10.98 7.90 -9.04
CA ARG A 88 -10.77 9.03 -9.95
C ARG A 88 -9.65 9.95 -9.50
N ASP A 89 -9.43 10.03 -8.19
CA ASP A 89 -8.40 10.89 -7.59
C ASP A 89 -7.04 10.19 -7.57
N ARG A 90 -6.99 8.86 -7.79
CA ARG A 90 -5.74 8.12 -7.95
C ARG A 90 -5.06 8.52 -9.26
N PRO A 91 -3.76 8.86 -9.28
CA PRO A 91 -3.02 9.12 -10.51
C PRO A 91 -2.95 7.90 -11.44
N SER A 92 -2.70 8.09 -12.73
CA SER A 92 -2.46 6.95 -13.65
C SER A 92 -1.09 6.33 -13.36
N THR A 93 -0.89 5.07 -13.74
CA THR A 93 0.43 4.41 -13.62
C THR A 93 1.52 5.23 -14.32
N ARG A 94 1.22 5.84 -15.47
CA ARG A 94 2.16 6.74 -16.18
C ARG A 94 2.54 7.97 -15.36
N ASN A 95 1.63 8.51 -14.56
CA ASN A 95 1.93 9.62 -13.66
C ASN A 95 2.71 9.15 -12.43
N LEU A 96 2.39 7.97 -11.88
CA LEU A 96 3.11 7.39 -10.75
C LEU A 96 4.56 7.03 -11.10
N LEU A 97 4.82 6.53 -12.30
CA LEU A 97 6.19 6.28 -12.80
C LEU A 97 7.03 7.56 -12.93
N ARG A 98 6.41 8.74 -12.88
CA ARG A 98 7.10 10.04 -12.89
C ARG A 98 7.17 10.66 -11.49
N HIS A 99 6.62 9.99 -10.48
CA HIS A 99 6.58 10.52 -9.13
C HIS A 99 8.01 10.56 -8.55
N PRO A 100 8.39 11.61 -7.80
CA PRO A 100 9.75 11.77 -7.25
C PRO A 100 10.25 10.54 -6.51
N PHE A 101 9.39 9.88 -5.73
CA PHE A 101 9.72 8.64 -5.02
C PHE A 101 10.25 7.52 -5.93
N VAL A 102 9.67 7.34 -7.11
CA VAL A 102 10.05 6.24 -8.03
C VAL A 102 11.41 6.53 -8.68
N ASN A 103 11.68 7.80 -8.96
CA ASN A 103 12.89 8.22 -9.67
C ASN A 103 14.03 8.63 -8.73
N MET A 104 13.83 8.56 -7.41
CA MET A 104 14.78 9.04 -6.40
C MET A 104 16.15 8.36 -6.50
N TYR A 105 16.16 7.11 -6.96
CA TYR A 105 17.36 6.27 -7.01
C TYR A 105 17.61 5.71 -8.42
N ASP A 106 17.07 6.35 -9.46
CA ASP A 106 17.20 5.86 -10.84
C ASP A 106 18.66 5.83 -11.32
N ASP A 107 19.50 6.72 -10.77
CA ASP A 107 20.93 6.78 -11.04
C ASP A 107 21.77 5.87 -10.12
N LEU A 108 21.15 5.15 -9.19
CA LEU A 108 21.85 4.28 -8.24
C LEU A 108 21.85 2.85 -8.76
N GLU A 109 23.04 2.31 -9.03
CA GLU A 109 23.20 0.91 -9.36
C GLU A 109 23.06 0.07 -8.08
N VAL A 110 21.87 -0.46 -7.84
CA VAL A 110 21.57 -1.33 -6.70
C VAL A 110 21.63 -2.79 -7.13
N ASP A 111 22.63 -3.53 -6.65
CA ASP A 111 22.67 -4.98 -6.81
C ASP A 111 21.75 -5.66 -5.79
N LEU A 112 20.49 -5.84 -6.20
CA LEU A 112 19.50 -6.57 -5.41
C LEU A 112 19.89 -8.04 -5.20
N SER A 113 20.60 -8.65 -6.15
CA SER A 113 21.01 -10.06 -6.05
C SER A 113 22.03 -10.26 -4.93
N ALA A 114 23.03 -9.38 -4.86
CA ALA A 114 24.00 -9.37 -3.76
C ALA A 114 23.32 -9.07 -2.43
N TYR A 115 22.37 -8.12 -2.39
CA TYR A 115 21.61 -7.82 -1.18
C TYR A 115 20.90 -9.06 -0.62
N PHE A 116 20.14 -9.78 -1.44
CA PHE A 116 19.43 -10.98 -0.98
C PHE A 116 20.36 -12.16 -0.64
N SER A 117 21.52 -12.23 -1.28
CA SER A 117 22.51 -13.28 -1.01
C SER A 117 23.29 -13.02 0.28
N ASN A 118 23.58 -11.75 0.60
CA ASN A 118 24.37 -11.34 1.78
C ASN A 118 23.51 -11.10 3.02
N ALA A 119 22.26 -10.67 2.86
CA ALA A 119 21.34 -10.46 3.99
C ALA A 119 20.96 -11.77 4.70
N GLY A 120 21.28 -12.93 4.10
CA GLY A 120 20.79 -14.24 4.55
C GLY A 120 19.28 -14.35 4.36
N SER A 121 18.74 -15.56 4.26
CA SER A 121 17.29 -15.75 4.37
C SER A 121 16.90 -15.44 5.82
N PRO A 122 16.14 -14.37 6.12
CA PRO A 122 15.64 -14.14 7.47
C PRO A 122 14.65 -15.24 7.90
N LEU A 123 14.22 -16.09 6.95
CA LEU A 123 13.23 -17.15 7.13
C LEU A 123 13.85 -18.49 7.56
N ALA A 124 15.17 -18.58 7.77
CA ALA A 124 15.83 -19.81 8.21
C ALA A 124 16.04 -19.91 9.74
N THR A 125 15.43 -19.02 10.54
CA THR A 125 15.60 -19.02 12.01
C THR A 125 14.27 -18.87 12.77
N ILE A 126 13.17 -19.42 12.24
CA ILE A 126 11.96 -19.70 13.03
C ILE A 126 11.65 -21.19 12.93
#